data_AF-A0A1Y4EVF6-F1
#
_entry.id   AF-A0A1Y4EVF6-F1
#
_cell.length_a   1.000
_cell.length_b   1.000
_cell.length_c   1.000
_cell.angle_alpha   90.00
_cell.angle_beta   90.00
_cell.angle_gamma   90.00
#
_symmetry.space_group_name_H-M   'P 1'
#
loop_
_entity.id
_entity.type
_entity.pdbx_description
1 polymer ?
#
loop_
_entity_poly.entity_id
_entity_poly.type
_entity_poly.pdbx_seq_one_letter_code
_entity_poly.pdbx_strand_id
1 'polypeptide(L)'
;MTKHIGDIDLPNTSLHYDLLGNAEDGYCIEITSCKFERACGFISSDLRFAEKCVKLLYEGMAFPCNLKDYLEDFKFDNHSY
;
A
#
# COMPACT_ATOMS: atom_id res chain seq x y z
N MET A 1 7.55 2.98 -12.06
CA MET A 1 6.82 4.26 -11.93
C MET A 1 6.55 4.47 -10.46
N THR A 2 6.55 5.71 -9.97
CA THR A 2 6.16 6.01 -8.59
C THR A 2 4.97 6.94 -8.65
N LYS A 3 3.85 6.52 -8.06
CA LYS A 3 2.59 7.24 -8.04
C LYS A 3 2.20 7.50 -6.59
N HIS A 4 2.29 8.76 -6.20
CA HIS A 4 1.81 9.20 -4.90
C HIS A 4 0.28 9.10 -4.86
N ILE A 5 -0.27 8.39 -3.89
CA ILE A 5 -1.71 8.19 -3.74
C ILE A 5 -2.29 9.22 -2.76
N GLY A 6 -1.59 9.46 -1.65
CA GLY A 6 -1.97 10.48 -0.68
C GLY A 6 -1.20 10.35 0.63
N ASP A 7 -1.40 11.35 1.47
CA ASP A 7 -0.84 11.47 2.80
C ASP A 7 -1.96 11.57 3.85
N ILE A 8 -1.73 10.93 5.00
CA ILE A 8 -2.60 11.01 6.17
C ILE A 8 -1.79 11.64 7.29
N ASP A 9 -2.20 12.84 7.69
CA ASP A 9 -1.65 13.49 8.87
C ASP A 9 -2.43 13.06 10.12
N LEU A 10 -1.76 12.36 11.03
CA LEU A 10 -2.28 11.98 12.34
C LEU A 10 -1.54 12.82 13.39
N PRO A 11 -2.16 13.12 14.55
CA PRO A 11 -1.57 13.98 15.58
C PRO A 11 -0.20 13.52 16.11
N ASN A 12 0.16 12.25 15.92
CA ASN A 12 1.43 11.66 16.36
C ASN A 12 2.31 11.14 15.20
N THR A 13 1.84 11.12 13.96
CA THR A 13 2.62 10.63 12.80
C THR A 13 1.96 11.01 11.48
N SER A 14 2.73 11.17 10.41
CA SER A 14 2.21 11.28 9.06
C SER A 14 2.51 9.99 8.29
N LEU A 15 1.51 9.49 7.57
CA LEU A 15 1.60 8.30 6.72
C LEU A 15 1.53 8.72 5.27
N HIS A 16 2.53 8.35 4.48
CA HIS A 16 2.61 8.59 3.05
C HIS A 16 2.37 7.28 2.31
N TYR A 17 1.45 7.26 1.36
CA TYR A 17 1.11 6.09 0.57
C TYR A 17 1.56 6.28 -0.86
N ASP A 18 2.59 5.53 -1.26
CA ASP A 18 3.23 5.63 -2.56
C ASP A 18 3.18 4.30 -3.29
N LEU A 19 2.58 4.28 -4.48
CA LEU A 19 2.54 3.11 -5.32
C LEU A 19 3.79 3.09 -6.23
N LEU A 20 4.68 2.13 -6.01
CA LEU A 20 5.84 1.88 -6.84
C LEU A 20 5.56 0.76 -7.84
N GLY A 21 6.35 0.71 -8.90
CA GLY A 21 6.34 -0.41 -9.84
C GLY A 21 5.73 -0.09 -11.21
N ASN A 22 5.59 -1.13 -12.01
CA ASN A 22 5.37 -1.05 -13.46
C ASN A 22 4.47 -2.21 -13.90
N ALA A 23 3.83 -2.11 -15.08
CA ALA A 23 3.01 -3.20 -15.61
C ALA A 23 3.80 -4.51 -15.89
N GLU A 24 5.12 -4.41 -16.12
CA GLU A 24 5.98 -5.57 -16.43
C GLU A 24 6.49 -6.28 -15.17
N ASP A 25 6.94 -5.51 -14.17
CA ASP A 25 7.54 -6.03 -12.92
C ASP A 25 6.47 -6.25 -11.82
N GLY A 26 5.37 -5.52 -11.97
CA GLY A 26 4.26 -5.39 -11.06
C GLY A 26 4.35 -4.19 -10.14
N TYR A 27 3.27 -3.96 -9.39
CA TYR A 27 3.07 -2.81 -8.53
C TYR A 27 3.18 -3.20 -7.05
N CYS A 28 3.89 -2.35 -6.32
CA CYS A 28 4.14 -2.43 -4.90
C CYS A 28 3.59 -1.19 -4.22
N ILE A 29 3.06 -1.34 -3.01
CA ILE A 29 2.80 -0.22 -2.12
C ILE A 29 4.00 0.03 -1.23
N GLU A 30 4.33 1.29 -1.00
CA GLU A 30 5.20 1.74 0.07
C GLU A 30 4.41 2.67 0.97
N ILE A 31 4.42 2.36 2.27
CA ILE A 31 3.88 3.22 3.31
C ILE A 31 5.06 3.74 4.11
N THR A 32 5.21 5.07 4.12
CA THR A 32 6.25 5.74 4.89
C THR A 32 5.64 6.54 6.02
N SER A 33 6.11 6.29 7.23
CA SER A 33 5.77 7.03 8.43
C SER A 33 6.87 8.06 8.74
N CYS A 34 6.47 9.25 9.19
CA CYS A 34 7.39 10.31 9.59
C CYS A 34 8.33 9.92 10.76
N LYS A 35 8.03 8.82 11.45
CA LYS A 35 8.88 8.21 12.50
C LYS A 35 10.01 7.33 11.99
N PHE A 36 10.45 7.48 10.73
CA PHE A 36 11.45 6.61 10.07
C PHE A 36 11.01 5.15 9.86
N GLU A 37 9.72 4.85 10.05
CA GLU A 37 9.18 3.53 9.72
C GLU A 37 8.73 3.52 8.27
N ARG A 38 9.27 2.60 7.47
CA ARG A 38 8.85 2.38 6.09
C ARG A 38 8.53 0.91 5.92
N ALA A 39 7.43 0.62 5.25
CA ALA A 39 7.08 -0.71 4.85
C ALA A 39 6.73 -0.72 3.38
N CYS A 40 7.25 -1.71 2.66
CA CYS A 40 6.91 -1.94 1.28
C CYS A 40 6.30 -3.34 1.13
N GLY A 41 5.38 -3.47 0.19
CA GLY A 41 4.72 -4.74 -0.05
C GLY A 41 4.25 -4.85 -1.50
N PHE A 42 4.57 -5.99 -2.11
CA PHE A 42 4.11 -6.31 -3.45
C PHE A 42 2.61 -6.60 -3.44
N ILE A 43 1.87 -5.89 -4.29
CA ILE A 43 0.42 -6.09 -4.44
C ILE A 43 0.17 -7.04 -5.59
N SER A 44 0.34 -6.56 -6.82
CA SER A 44 -0.01 -7.28 -8.04
C SER A 44 0.53 -6.55 -9.27
N SER A 45 0.55 -7.22 -10.42
CA SER A 45 0.96 -6.61 -11.70
C SER A 45 -0.11 -5.75 -12.34
N ASP A 46 -1.34 -5.80 -11.84
CA ASP A 46 -2.46 -4.98 -12.29
C ASP A 46 -2.49 -3.61 -11.62
N LEU A 47 -2.34 -2.54 -12.43
CA LEU A 47 -2.39 -1.15 -11.93
C LEU A 47 -3.72 -0.85 -11.22
N ARG A 48 -4.85 -1.28 -11.82
CA ARG A 48 -6.18 -1.03 -11.25
C ARG A 48 -6.36 -1.70 -9.89
N PHE A 49 -5.83 -2.92 -9.76
CA PHE A 49 -5.89 -3.67 -8.51
C PHE A 49 -5.00 -3.01 -7.47
N ALA A 50 -3.77 -2.65 -7.85
CA ALA A 50 -2.83 -1.96 -6.99
C ALA A 50 -3.38 -0.62 -6.49
N GLU A 51 -3.92 0.23 -7.37
CA GLU A 51 -4.56 1.49 -6.96
C GLU A 51 -5.74 1.27 -6.02
N LYS A 52 -6.54 0.22 -6.23
CA LYS A 52 -7.66 -0.13 -5.34
C LYS A 52 -7.17 -0.58 -3.96
N CYS A 53 -6.14 -1.43 -3.90
CA CYS A 53 -5.50 -1.83 -2.65
C CYS A 53 -4.95 -0.63 -1.89
N VAL A 54 -4.21 0.26 -2.56
CA VAL A 54 -3.64 1.43 -1.88
C VAL A 54 -4.73 2.37 -1.39
N LYS A 55 -5.80 2.59 -2.16
CA LYS A 55 -6.95 3.37 -1.69
C LYS A 55 -7.58 2.76 -0.44
N LEU A 56 -7.74 1.44 -0.38
CA LEU A 56 -8.31 0.78 0.80
C LEU A 56 -7.38 0.86 2.01
N LEU A 57 -6.06 0.76 1.79
CA LEU A 57 -5.05 0.99 2.83
C LEU A 57 -5.11 2.43 3.35
N TYR A 58 -5.27 3.40 2.44
CA TYR A 58 -5.42 4.81 2.78
C TYR A 58 -6.73 5.05 3.56
N GLU A 59 -7.87 4.55 3.09
CA GLU A 59 -9.16 4.67 3.79
C GLU A 59 -9.17 3.94 5.14
N GLY A 60 -8.48 2.80 5.23
CA GLY A 60 -8.31 2.02 6.45
C GLY A 60 -7.24 2.55 7.40
N MET A 61 -6.55 3.65 7.06
CA MET A 61 -5.41 4.18 7.82
C MET A 61 -4.37 3.11 8.16
N ALA A 62 -4.02 2.29 7.18
CA ALA A 62 -3.10 1.19 7.37
C ALA A 62 -1.71 1.69 7.72
N PHE A 63 -1.13 1.14 8.79
CA PHE A 63 0.21 1.48 9.24
C PHE A 63 1.25 0.57 8.58
N PRO A 64 2.50 1.02 8.46
CA PRO A 64 3.58 0.20 7.89
C PRO A 64 3.74 -1.14 8.61
N CYS A 65 3.55 -1.20 9.94
CA CYS A 65 3.61 -2.43 10.73
C CYS A 65 2.53 -3.46 10.38
N ASN A 66 1.33 -3.00 10.02
CA ASN A 66 0.21 -3.87 9.65
C ASN A 66 0.06 -4.04 8.14
N LEU A 67 0.90 -3.39 7.33
CA LEU A 67 0.84 -3.46 5.87
C LEU A 67 0.92 -4.89 5.37
N LYS A 68 1.82 -5.69 5.95
CA LYS A 68 1.99 -7.09 5.54
C LYS A 68 0.72 -7.91 5.81
N ASP A 69 0.13 -7.75 6.98
CA ASP A 69 -1.10 -8.45 7.39
C ASP A 69 -2.27 -8.09 6.45
N TYR A 70 -2.43 -6.79 6.17
CA TYR A 70 -3.42 -6.30 5.20
C TYR A 70 -3.20 -6.88 3.80
N LEU A 71 -1.95 -6.96 3.33
CA LEU A 71 -1.65 -7.50 2.01
C LEU A 71 -1.85 -9.01 1.93
N GLU A 72 -1.57 -9.74 3.00
CA GLU A 72 -1.86 -11.16 3.10
C GLU A 72 -3.37 -11.41 3.05
N ASP A 73 -4.16 -10.66 3.81
CA ASP A 73 -5.62 -10.71 3.76
C ASP A 73 -6.17 -10.38 2.36
N PHE A 74 -5.60 -9.34 1.72
CA PHE A 74 -5.97 -8.94 0.36
C PHE A 74 -5.62 -9.98 -0.70
N LYS A 75 -4.49 -10.68 -0.54
CA LYS A 75 -4.09 -11.76 -1.45
C LYS A 75 -4.98 -12.98 -1.28
N PHE A 76 -5.46 -13.25 -0.07
CA PHE A 76 -6.32 -14.39 0.23
C PHE A 76 -7.74 -14.20 -0.31
N ASP A 77 -8.32 -13.00 -0.19
CA ASP A 77 -9.66 -12.70 -0.72
C ASP A 77 -9.73 -12.87 -2.26
N ASN A 78 -8.63 -12.55 -2.96
CA ASN A 78 -8.56 -12.63 -4.41
C ASN A 78 -8.22 -14.05 -4.96
N HIS A 79 -8.05 -15.06 -4.09
CA HIS A 79 -7.72 -16.44 -4.47
C HIS A 79 -8.87 -17.44 -4.26
N SER A 80 -10.12 -16.94 -4.10
CA SER A 80 -11.33 -17.76 -4.28
C SER A 80 -11.83 -17.65 -5.72
N TYR A 81 -11.22 -18.39 -6.65
CA TYR A 81 -11.82 -18.72 -7.94
C TYR A 81 -11.32 -20.07 -8.46
#